data_AF-A0A6G3RIT4-F1
#
_entry.id   AF-A0A6G3RIT4-F1
#
_cell.length_a   1.000
_cell.length_b   1.000
_cell.length_c   1.000
_cell.angle_alpha   90.00
_cell.angle_beta   90.00
_cell.angle_gamma   90.00
#
_symmetry.space_group_name_H-M   'P 1'
#
loop_
_entity.id
_entity.type
_entity.pdbx_description
1 polymer ?
#
loop_
_entity_poly.entity_id
_entity_poly.type
_entity_poly.pdbx_seq_one_letter_code
_entity_poly.pdbx_strand_id
1 'polypeptide(L)'
;MTDDAAVARDAAEAEAAFSHPAVKPDATVAYGDHPDQVVDLYAPRGDTPRPAPLVVVLHGGAWRAPYDRQHVTPFADFLARRGFAVANIEYRRGSPIPAQGGKSPVAGRWPETFDDVAAAFDALPALVRDALPSADPRRTVVTGHSAGGHLALWVAARHLLPAD
;
A
#
# COMPACT_ATOMS: atom_id res chain seq x y z
N MET A 1 -8.29 1.91 31.19
CA MET A 1 -9.02 2.40 29.99
C MET A 1 -10.26 1.51 29.90
N THR A 2 -11.47 2.06 29.92
CA THR A 2 -12.69 1.26 29.78
C THR A 2 -12.82 0.78 28.33
N ASP A 3 -13.42 -0.39 28.10
CA ASP A 3 -13.61 -0.95 26.75
C ASP A 3 -14.32 0.05 25.82
N ASP A 4 -15.28 0.82 26.33
CA ASP A 4 -16.01 1.84 25.56
C ASP A 4 -15.11 2.95 25.01
N ALA A 5 -14.11 3.39 25.78
CA ALA A 5 -13.18 4.42 25.34
C ALA A 5 -12.24 3.92 24.23
N ALA A 6 -11.86 2.64 24.28
CA ALA A 6 -11.06 2.01 23.24
C ALA A 6 -11.88 1.84 21.95
N VAL A 7 -13.13 1.38 22.06
CA VAL A 7 -14.05 1.25 20.91
C VAL A 7 -14.31 2.60 20.24
N ALA A 8 -14.54 3.65 21.03
CA ALA A 8 -14.76 5.00 20.50
C ALA A 8 -13.52 5.54 19.75
N ARG A 9 -12.32 5.29 20.27
CA ARG A 9 -11.08 5.68 19.59
C ARG A 9 -10.90 4.92 18.29
N ASP A 10 -11.09 3.60 18.28
CA ASP A 10 -10.98 2.79 17.06
C ASP A 10 -11.98 3.25 15.98
N ALA A 11 -13.20 3.62 16.37
CA ALA A 11 -14.20 4.16 15.46
C ALA A 11 -13.78 5.52 14.87
N ALA A 12 -13.26 6.42 15.70
CA ALA A 12 -12.75 7.72 15.26
C ALA A 12 -11.53 7.59 14.33
N GLU A 13 -10.62 6.65 14.62
CA GLU A 13 -9.48 6.34 13.75
C GLU A 13 -9.94 5.77 12.40
N ALA A 14 -10.96 4.91 12.39
CA ALA A 14 -11.56 4.40 11.16
C ALA A 14 -12.22 5.54 10.35
N GLU A 15 -13.01 6.39 10.99
CA GLU A 15 -13.64 7.54 10.33
C GLU A 15 -12.58 8.49 9.73
N ALA A 16 -11.53 8.79 10.48
CA ALA A 16 -10.43 9.62 10.01
C ALA A 16 -9.73 9.00 8.79
N ALA A 17 -9.50 7.68 8.78
CA ALA A 17 -8.87 6.97 7.66
C ALA A 17 -9.65 7.10 6.35
N PHE A 18 -10.98 7.15 6.40
CA PHE A 18 -11.86 7.26 5.22
C PHE A 18 -12.43 8.66 4.99
N SER A 19 -11.96 9.66 5.73
CA SER A 19 -12.49 11.03 5.70
C SER A 19 -12.26 11.79 4.39
N HIS A 20 -11.34 11.33 3.56
CA HIS A 20 -10.98 11.97 2.30
C HIS A 20 -11.52 11.16 1.10
N PRO A 21 -12.08 11.82 0.07
CA PRO A 21 -12.57 11.13 -1.11
C PRO A 21 -11.42 10.45 -1.86
N ALA A 22 -11.66 9.23 -2.34
CA ALA A 22 -10.67 8.49 -3.12
C ALA A 22 -10.31 9.24 -4.41
N VAL A 23 -9.04 9.19 -4.79
CA VAL A 23 -8.51 9.80 -6.02
C VAL A 23 -8.11 8.70 -7.00
N LYS A 24 -8.71 8.73 -8.19
CA LYS A 24 -8.46 7.72 -9.23
C LYS A 24 -6.99 7.71 -9.66
N PRO A 25 -6.34 6.54 -9.77
CA PRO A 25 -5.00 6.44 -10.36
C PRO A 25 -5.01 6.67 -11.87
N ASP A 26 -3.83 6.91 -12.46
CA ASP A 26 -3.68 6.95 -13.92
C ASP A 26 -3.80 5.54 -14.52
N ALA A 27 -3.29 4.54 -13.81
CA ALA A 27 -3.41 3.14 -14.18
C ALA A 27 -3.50 2.24 -12.93
N THR A 28 -4.20 1.13 -13.04
CA THR A 28 -4.13 0.03 -12.08
C THR A 28 -3.62 -1.20 -12.82
N VAL A 29 -2.55 -1.80 -12.33
CA VAL A 29 -1.90 -2.96 -12.94
C VAL A 29 -1.83 -4.11 -11.96
N ALA A 30 -1.99 -5.34 -12.44
CA ALA A 30 -1.86 -6.52 -11.61
C ALA A 30 -0.39 -6.97 -11.51
N TYR A 31 0.02 -7.43 -10.33
CA TYR A 31 1.30 -8.12 -10.12
C TYR A 31 1.13 -9.62 -9.83
N GLY A 32 -0.11 -10.10 -9.78
CA GLY A 32 -0.47 -11.51 -9.60
C GLY A 32 -1.94 -11.76 -9.92
N ASP A 33 -2.41 -12.98 -9.69
CA ASP A 33 -3.74 -13.43 -10.10
C ASP A 33 -4.86 -13.06 -9.12
N HIS A 34 -4.52 -12.77 -7.86
CA HIS A 34 -5.52 -12.44 -6.85
C HIS A 34 -6.05 -11.01 -7.05
N PRO A 35 -7.34 -10.72 -6.78
CA PRO A 35 -7.90 -9.36 -6.95
C PRO A 35 -7.21 -8.26 -6.14
N ASP A 36 -6.63 -8.61 -4.98
CA ASP A 36 -5.82 -7.70 -4.16
C ASP A 36 -4.36 -7.59 -4.63
N GLN A 37 -3.93 -8.34 -5.64
CA GLN A 37 -2.56 -8.28 -6.16
C GLN A 37 -2.42 -7.21 -7.25
N VAL A 38 -2.67 -5.96 -6.87
CA VAL A 38 -2.67 -4.81 -7.78
C VAL A 38 -1.83 -3.64 -7.27
N VAL A 39 -1.35 -2.81 -8.21
CA VAL A 39 -0.68 -1.54 -7.94
C VAL A 39 -1.44 -0.42 -8.65
N ASP A 40 -1.81 0.61 -7.90
CA ASP A 40 -2.30 1.87 -8.45
C ASP A 40 -1.11 2.79 -8.74
N LEU A 41 -1.01 3.24 -9.99
CA LEU A 41 0.10 4.05 -10.49
C LEU A 41 -0.35 5.49 -10.74
N TYR A 42 0.44 6.44 -10.23
CA TYR A 42 0.24 7.86 -10.43
C TYR A 42 1.48 8.46 -11.10
N ALA A 43 1.26 9.09 -12.26
CA ALA A 43 2.31 9.78 -12.98
C ALA A 43 2.67 11.11 -12.31
N PRO A 44 3.96 11.47 -12.28
CA PRO A 44 4.40 12.73 -11.69
C PRO A 44 3.78 13.92 -12.44
N ARG A 45 3.25 14.88 -11.69
CA ARG A 45 2.63 16.08 -12.25
C ARG A 45 3.59 17.27 -12.23
N GLY A 46 3.23 18.30 -13.00
CA GLY A 46 3.99 19.55 -13.07
C GLY A 46 5.34 19.42 -13.78
N ASP A 47 6.03 20.55 -13.87
CA ASP A 47 7.33 20.67 -14.53
C ASP A 47 8.46 20.40 -13.53
N THR A 48 8.69 19.12 -13.25
CA THR A 48 9.74 18.64 -12.33
C THR A 48 10.80 17.85 -13.09
N PRO A 49 12.09 17.91 -12.67
CA PRO A 49 13.17 17.22 -13.37
C PRO A 49 12.86 15.74 -13.60
N ARG A 50 13.12 15.28 -14.82
CA ARG A 50 12.97 13.88 -15.23
C ARG A 50 14.35 13.21 -15.36
N PRO A 51 14.46 11.91 -15.07
CA PRO A 51 13.38 11.01 -14.61
C PRO A 51 13.01 11.26 -13.13
N ALA A 52 11.73 11.13 -12.82
CA ALA A 52 11.16 11.39 -11.49
C ALA A 52 11.52 10.25 -10.51
N PRO A 53 11.86 10.54 -9.25
CA PRO A 53 11.97 9.50 -8.23
C PRO A 53 10.62 8.79 -8.02
N LEU A 54 10.68 7.50 -7.70
CA LEU A 54 9.52 6.66 -7.42
C LEU A 54 9.26 6.62 -5.91
N VAL A 55 8.02 6.84 -5.50
CA VAL A 55 7.56 6.60 -4.14
C VAL A 55 6.61 5.41 -4.13
N VAL A 56 6.96 4.38 -3.39
CA VAL A 56 6.10 3.21 -3.16
C VAL A 56 5.36 3.41 -1.85
N VAL A 57 4.03 3.34 -1.89
CA VAL A 57 3.14 3.54 -0.75
C VAL A 57 2.52 2.20 -0.36
N LEU A 58 2.65 1.84 0.91
CA LEU A 58 1.97 0.71 1.54
C LEU A 58 0.98 1.24 2.58
N HIS A 59 -0.30 0.94 2.37
CA HIS A 59 -1.36 1.42 3.26
C HIS A 59 -1.33 0.74 4.64
N GLY A 60 -1.94 1.37 5.64
CA GLY A 60 -2.09 0.84 7.00
C GLY A 60 -3.39 0.05 7.20
N GLY A 61 -3.85 -0.02 8.45
CA GLY A 61 -5.13 -0.67 8.77
C GLY A 61 -5.02 -2.05 9.41
N ALA A 62 -3.92 -2.31 10.14
CA ALA A 62 -3.67 -3.55 10.87
C ALA A 62 -3.86 -4.82 10.01
N TRP A 63 -3.49 -4.72 8.72
CA TRP A 63 -3.67 -5.78 7.73
C TRP A 63 -5.11 -6.27 7.58
N ARG A 64 -6.14 -5.49 7.97
CA ARG A 64 -7.54 -5.93 7.96
C ARG A 64 -8.25 -5.51 6.67
N ALA A 65 -9.10 -6.40 6.17
CA ALA A 65 -9.84 -6.26 4.92
C ALA A 65 -10.50 -4.87 4.67
N PRO A 66 -11.10 -4.18 5.67
CA PRO A 66 -11.75 -2.89 5.42
C PRO A 66 -10.82 -1.78 4.95
N TYR A 67 -9.51 -1.88 5.21
CA TYR A 67 -8.54 -0.82 4.93
C TYR A 67 -7.69 -1.18 3.72
N ASP A 68 -8.23 -1.01 2.51
CA ASP A 68 -7.52 -1.27 1.26
C ASP A 68 -6.70 -0.05 0.79
N ARG A 69 -5.99 -0.14 -0.34
CA ARG A 69 -5.19 0.98 -0.87
C ARG A 69 -6.01 2.24 -1.17
N GLN A 70 -7.34 2.17 -1.28
CA GLN A 70 -8.18 3.30 -1.70
C GLN A 70 -8.13 4.45 -0.69
N HIS A 71 -8.04 4.14 0.61
CA HIS A 71 -8.03 5.17 1.67
C HIS A 71 -6.75 6.02 1.69
N VAL A 72 -5.66 5.56 1.08
CA VAL A 72 -4.40 6.33 0.95
C VAL A 72 -4.21 6.97 -0.43
N THR A 73 -5.16 6.81 -1.34
CA THR A 73 -5.10 7.45 -2.67
C THR A 73 -4.98 8.98 -2.63
N PRO A 74 -5.55 9.73 -1.66
CA PRO A 74 -5.31 11.17 -1.56
C PRO A 74 -3.84 11.50 -1.25
N PHE A 75 -3.17 10.65 -0.46
CA PHE A 75 -1.74 10.80 -0.18
C PHE A 75 -0.88 10.46 -1.41
N ALA A 76 -1.26 9.43 -2.16
CA ALA A 76 -0.61 9.10 -3.44
C ALA A 76 -0.74 10.25 -4.46
N ASP A 77 -1.94 10.83 -4.62
CA ASP A 77 -2.15 12.00 -5.48
C ASP A 77 -1.35 13.22 -5.01
N PHE A 78 -1.32 13.48 -3.70
CA PHE A 78 -0.50 14.55 -3.14
C PHE A 78 0.97 14.41 -3.53
N LEU A 79 1.55 13.21 -3.40
CA LEU A 79 2.92 12.94 -3.82
C LEU A 79 3.11 13.12 -5.33
N ALA A 80 2.17 12.64 -6.15
CA ALA A 80 2.21 12.83 -7.60
C ALA A 80 2.22 14.31 -7.98
N ARG A 81 1.41 15.15 -7.31
CA ARG A 81 1.38 16.61 -7.47
C ARG A 81 2.67 17.30 -7.04
N ARG A 82 3.48 16.66 -6.19
CA ARG A 82 4.83 17.11 -5.83
C ARG A 82 5.91 16.63 -6.79
N GLY A 83 5.54 15.99 -7.90
CA GLY A 83 6.45 15.59 -8.97
C GLY A 83 7.08 14.20 -8.80
N PHE A 84 6.57 13.40 -7.87
CA PHE A 84 6.98 12.00 -7.70
C PHE A 84 6.17 11.10 -8.63
N ALA A 85 6.79 10.06 -9.17
CA ALA A 85 6.04 8.89 -9.63
C ALA A 85 5.59 8.11 -8.39
N VAL A 86 4.37 7.59 -8.37
CA VAL A 86 3.86 6.88 -7.19
C VAL A 86 3.31 5.51 -7.56
N ALA A 87 3.69 4.50 -6.79
CA ALA A 87 3.14 3.16 -6.83
C ALA A 87 2.46 2.86 -5.48
N ASN A 88 1.13 2.88 -5.46
CA ASN A 88 0.32 2.57 -4.29
C ASN A 88 -0.11 1.10 -4.35
N ILE A 89 0.55 0.26 -3.54
CA ILE A 89 0.44 -1.20 -3.61
C ILE A 89 -0.73 -1.68 -2.75
N GLU A 90 -1.56 -2.55 -3.32
CA GLU A 90 -2.46 -3.43 -2.58
C GLU A 90 -1.77 -4.73 -2.20
N TYR A 91 -2.17 -5.35 -1.10
CA TYR A 91 -1.75 -6.69 -0.70
C TYR A 91 -2.93 -7.40 -0.04
N ARG A 92 -2.91 -8.74 0.09
CA ARG A 92 -3.99 -9.46 0.78
C ARG A 92 -4.07 -9.09 2.26
N ARG A 93 -5.26 -8.69 2.70
CA ARG A 93 -5.60 -8.13 4.04
C ARG A 93 -6.46 -9.07 4.90
N GLY A 94 -6.34 -10.37 4.67
CA GLY A 94 -7.18 -11.36 5.33
C GLY A 94 -8.64 -11.31 4.87
N SER A 95 -9.60 -11.52 5.78
CA SER A 95 -11.03 -11.65 5.44
C SER A 95 -11.90 -10.72 6.26
N PRO A 96 -12.93 -10.08 5.66
CA PRO A 96 -13.92 -9.32 6.42
C PRO A 96 -14.77 -10.22 7.32
N ILE A 97 -14.81 -11.53 7.03
CA ILE A 97 -15.55 -12.52 7.82
C ILE A 97 -14.71 -12.89 9.05
N PRO A 98 -15.26 -12.79 10.27
CA PRO A 98 -14.55 -13.24 11.46
C PRO A 98 -14.20 -14.73 11.39
N ALA A 99 -13.08 -15.12 12.03
CA ALA A 99 -12.80 -16.52 12.29
C ALA A 99 -13.96 -17.14 13.10
N GLN A 100 -14.18 -18.45 12.99
CA GLN A 100 -15.26 -19.13 13.72
C GLN A 100 -15.13 -18.87 15.23
N GLY A 101 -16.12 -18.21 15.83
CA GLY A 101 -16.11 -17.80 17.24
C GLY A 101 -15.46 -16.43 17.54
N GLY A 102 -14.91 -15.75 16.53
CA GLY A 102 -14.35 -14.40 16.64
C GLY A 102 -15.39 -13.30 16.40
N LYS A 103 -15.15 -12.12 16.97
CA LYS A 103 -15.99 -10.92 16.78
C LYS A 103 -15.42 -9.91 15.77
N SER A 104 -14.20 -10.14 15.27
CA SER A 104 -13.46 -9.17 14.45
C SER A 104 -13.01 -9.79 13.13
N PRO A 105 -12.89 -8.99 12.04
CA PRO A 105 -12.31 -9.43 10.78
C PRO A 105 -10.94 -10.10 10.96
N VAL A 106 -10.66 -11.11 10.14
CA VAL A 106 -9.36 -11.79 10.11
C VAL A 106 -8.37 -10.87 9.41
N ALA A 107 -7.29 -10.52 10.10
CA ALA A 107 -6.17 -9.78 9.52
C ALA A 107 -5.37 -10.66 8.54
N GLY A 108 -4.66 -10.01 7.62
CA GLY A 108 -3.62 -10.61 6.80
C GLY A 108 -2.61 -11.34 7.67
N ARG A 109 -2.03 -12.42 7.12
CA ARG A 109 -1.22 -13.37 7.86
C ARG A 109 0.08 -13.64 7.14
N TRP A 110 1.06 -14.10 7.91
CA TRP A 110 2.23 -14.75 7.36
C TRP A 110 1.85 -16.10 6.72
N PRO A 111 2.44 -16.49 5.57
CA PRO A 111 3.34 -15.68 4.74
C PRO A 111 2.58 -14.79 3.73
N GLU A 112 1.29 -15.05 3.51
CA GLU A 112 0.46 -14.51 2.43
C GLU A 112 0.63 -13.00 2.14
N THR A 113 0.47 -12.16 3.17
CA THR A 113 0.60 -10.70 3.02
C THR A 113 2.03 -10.28 2.67
N PHE A 114 3.03 -11.01 3.15
CA PHE A 114 4.44 -10.74 2.91
C PHE A 114 4.87 -11.22 1.52
N ASP A 115 4.36 -12.38 1.09
CA ASP A 115 4.55 -12.89 -0.27
C ASP A 115 3.99 -11.91 -1.30
N ASP A 116 2.84 -11.29 -1.02
CA ASP A 116 2.25 -10.26 -1.88
C ASP A 116 3.13 -9.01 -1.99
N VAL A 117 3.57 -8.47 -0.86
CA VAL A 117 4.47 -7.30 -0.87
C VAL A 117 5.79 -7.65 -1.56
N ALA A 118 6.33 -8.85 -1.35
CA ALA A 118 7.50 -9.35 -2.05
C ALA A 118 7.28 -9.40 -3.57
N ALA A 119 6.22 -10.08 -4.01
CA ALA A 119 5.88 -10.23 -5.42
C ALA A 119 5.64 -8.88 -6.11
N ALA A 120 4.94 -7.95 -5.43
CA ALA A 120 4.73 -6.61 -5.93
C ALA A 120 6.05 -5.88 -6.18
N PHE A 121 7.00 -5.96 -5.26
CA PHE A 121 8.32 -5.33 -5.41
C PHE A 121 9.18 -5.97 -6.50
N ASP A 122 9.08 -7.29 -6.68
CA ASP A 122 9.79 -8.00 -7.76
C ASP A 122 9.25 -7.63 -9.15
N ALA A 123 7.92 -7.45 -9.27
CA ALA A 123 7.28 -7.02 -10.51
C ALA A 123 7.44 -5.52 -10.80
N LEU A 124 7.61 -4.70 -9.75
CA LEU A 124 7.52 -3.24 -9.82
C LEU A 124 8.42 -2.59 -10.89
N PRO A 125 9.70 -2.99 -11.10
CA PRO A 125 10.54 -2.36 -12.12
C PRO A 125 9.99 -2.51 -13.53
N ALA A 126 9.35 -3.64 -13.86
CA ALA A 126 8.73 -3.84 -15.16
C ALA A 126 7.44 -3.01 -15.29
N LEU A 127 6.56 -3.11 -14.29
CA LEU A 127 5.29 -2.38 -14.26
C LEU A 127 5.49 -0.86 -14.37
N VAL A 128 6.47 -0.30 -13.65
CA VAL A 128 6.80 1.12 -13.68
C VAL A 128 7.38 1.55 -15.02
N ARG A 129 8.25 0.75 -15.65
CA ARG A 129 8.77 1.09 -16.99
C ARG A 129 7.66 1.17 -18.03
N ASP A 130 6.69 0.27 -17.96
CA ASP A 130 5.62 0.17 -18.96
C ASP A 130 4.56 1.26 -18.78
N ALA A 131 4.15 1.52 -17.53
CA ALA A 131 3.05 2.45 -17.24
C ALA A 131 3.51 3.86 -16.87
N LEU A 132 4.73 4.04 -16.35
CA LEU A 132 5.30 5.32 -15.90
C LEU A 132 6.70 5.56 -16.50
N PRO A 133 6.83 5.72 -17.83
CA PRO A 133 8.13 5.80 -18.51
C PRO A 133 9.00 7.00 -18.10
N SER A 134 8.43 7.96 -17.38
CA SER A 134 9.13 9.14 -16.86
C SER A 134 9.71 8.96 -15.44
N ALA A 135 9.55 7.77 -14.83
CA ALA A 135 10.07 7.43 -13.51
C ALA A 135 11.46 6.77 -13.55
N ASP A 136 12.28 6.98 -12.52
CA ASP A 136 13.54 6.25 -12.27
C ASP A 136 13.36 5.29 -11.08
N PRO A 137 13.11 3.99 -11.32
CA PRO A 137 12.94 3.02 -10.25
C PRO A 137 14.21 2.77 -9.44
N ARG A 138 15.38 3.25 -9.88
CA ARG A 138 16.61 3.22 -9.06
C ARG A 138 16.61 4.29 -7.97
N ARG A 139 15.73 5.28 -8.07
CA ARG A 139 15.52 6.35 -7.08
C ARG A 139 14.20 6.11 -6.35
N THR A 140 14.12 4.95 -5.69
CA THR A 140 12.91 4.51 -4.98
C THR A 140 12.97 4.87 -3.50
N VAL A 141 11.86 5.43 -3.01
CA VAL A 141 11.57 5.57 -1.58
C VAL A 141 10.36 4.71 -1.26
N VAL A 142 10.42 3.92 -0.19
CA VAL A 142 9.27 3.14 0.31
C VAL A 142 8.73 3.82 1.56
N THR A 143 7.42 3.99 1.64
CA THR A 143 6.74 4.59 2.79
C THR A 143 5.45 3.86 3.12
N GLY A 144 5.04 3.94 4.38
CA GLY A 144 3.78 3.41 4.85
C GLY A 144 3.50 3.83 6.29
N HIS A 145 2.24 3.68 6.71
CA HIS A 145 1.79 4.01 8.06
C HIS A 145 1.32 2.75 8.80
N SER A 146 1.63 2.62 10.10
CA SER A 146 1.23 1.49 10.95
C SER A 146 1.64 0.15 10.31
N ALA A 147 0.70 -0.76 10.02
CA ALA A 147 0.92 -2.01 9.29
C ALA A 147 1.72 -1.81 7.98
N GLY A 148 1.44 -0.75 7.23
CA GLY A 148 2.18 -0.41 6.01
C GLY A 148 3.61 0.08 6.28
N GLY A 149 3.83 0.78 7.40
CA GLY A 149 5.17 1.18 7.82
C GLY A 149 6.02 -0.01 8.28
N HIS A 150 5.38 -0.95 8.97
CA HIS A 150 5.97 -2.25 9.28
C HIS A 150 6.36 -3.00 7.99
N LEU A 151 5.46 -3.10 7.01
CA LEU A 151 5.76 -3.77 5.73
C LEU A 151 6.83 -3.04 4.92
N ALA A 152 6.86 -1.71 4.95
CA ALA A 152 7.89 -0.89 4.30
C ALA A 152 9.28 -1.18 4.86
N LEU A 153 9.41 -1.27 6.18
CA LEU A 153 10.68 -1.64 6.82
C LEU A 153 11.07 -3.08 6.48
N TRP A 154 10.13 -4.02 6.56
CA TRP A 154 10.38 -5.42 6.25
C TRP A 154 10.87 -5.60 4.81
N VAL A 155 10.17 -5.03 3.82
CA VAL A 155 10.52 -5.24 2.39
C VAL A 155 11.86 -4.59 2.05
N ALA A 156 12.18 -3.43 2.64
CA ALA A 156 13.49 -2.80 2.48
C ALA A 156 14.62 -3.67 3.03
N ALA A 157 14.36 -4.45 4.08
CA ALA A 157 15.31 -5.37 4.69
C ALA A 157 15.27 -6.80 4.10
N ARG A 158 14.35 -7.11 3.18
CA ARG A 158 14.16 -8.48 2.64
C ARG A 158 15.43 -9.08 2.06
N HIS A 159 16.27 -8.25 1.43
CA HIS A 159 17.55 -8.67 0.84
C HIS A 159 18.61 -9.11 1.87
N LEU A 160 18.34 -8.91 3.17
CA LEU A 160 19.20 -9.34 4.28
C LEU A 160 18.75 -10.67 4.88
N LEU A 161 17.63 -11.25 4.42
CA LEU A 161 17.17 -12.55 4.88
C LEU A 161 18.15 -13.65 4.42
N PRO A 162 18.32 -14.73 5.20
CA PRO A 162 19.10 -15.88 4.76
C PRO A 162 18.59 -16.42 3.42
N ALA A 163 19.50 -16.92 2.59
CA ALA A 163 19.09 -17.78 1.48
C ALA A 163 18.48 -19.06 2.05
N ASP A 164 17.40 -19.52 1.44
CA ASP A 164 16.78 -20.83 1.73
C ASP A 164 17.75 -22.00 1.43
#